data_AF-A0A941FLZ8-F1
#
_entry.id   AF-A0A941FLZ8-F1
#
_cell.length_a   1.000
_cell.length_b   1.000
_cell.length_c   1.000
_cell.angle_alpha   90.00
_cell.angle_beta   90.00
_cell.angle_gamma   90.00
#
_symmetry.space_group_name_H-M   'P 1'
#
loop_
_entity.id
_entity.type
_entity.pdbx_description
1 polymer ?
#
loop_
_entity_poly.entity_id
_entity_poly.type
_entity_poly.pdbx_seq_one_letter_code
_entity_poly.pdbx_strand_id
1 'polypeptide(L)'
;MNAAYYYGGRELLKKTIQENFDVKIDHVAVIDFKGFVKMVDLLAPEGVAVNVDQEIIDDMSIQASAGKNVLHGEEILKYVRFRHDDESDFGRVERQQEVMVQLKTAFINQISSFEGMAAFLV
;
A
#
# COMPACT_ATOMS: atom_id res chain seq x y z
N MET A 1 -10.70 15.91 -2.88
CA MET A 1 -9.48 15.56 -2.10
C MET A 1 -8.20 15.84 -2.89
N ASN A 2 -8.00 15.29 -4.10
CA ASN A 2 -6.78 15.54 -4.89
C ASN A 2 -6.53 17.03 -5.19
N ALA A 3 -7.59 17.82 -5.43
CA ALA A 3 -7.48 19.27 -5.59
C ALA A 3 -6.90 19.97 -4.35
N ALA A 4 -7.30 19.57 -3.14
CA ALA A 4 -6.78 20.14 -1.90
C ALA A 4 -5.26 19.90 -1.76
N TYR A 5 -4.80 18.70 -2.13
CA TYR A 5 -3.38 18.40 -2.16
C TYR A 5 -2.64 19.22 -3.23
N TYR A 6 -3.21 19.36 -4.43
CA TYR A 6 -2.61 20.16 -5.50
C TYR A 6 -2.45 21.64 -5.12
N TYR A 7 -3.47 22.23 -4.50
CA TYR A 7 -3.47 23.67 -4.18
C TYR A 7 -2.76 24.03 -2.87
N GLY A 8 -2.77 23.17 -1.87
CA GLY A 8 -2.26 23.50 -0.54
C GLY A 8 -1.43 22.39 0.11
N GLY A 9 -1.00 21.42 -0.68
CA GLY A 9 -0.16 20.31 -0.22
C GLY A 9 -0.81 19.49 0.89
N ARG A 10 0.05 18.90 1.71
CA ARG A 10 -0.35 18.00 2.81
C ARG A 10 -1.23 18.67 3.86
N GLU A 11 -0.98 19.95 4.17
CA GLU A 11 -1.69 20.65 5.26
C GLU A 11 -3.14 20.96 4.87
N LEU A 12 -3.36 21.43 3.64
CA LEU A 12 -4.72 21.66 3.16
C LEU A 12 -5.49 20.35 2.98
N LEU A 13 -4.83 19.29 2.49
CA LEU A 13 -5.45 17.96 2.42
C LEU A 13 -5.86 17.47 3.82
N LYS A 14 -4.96 17.55 4.80
CA LYS A 14 -5.25 17.18 6.20
C LYS A 14 -6.46 17.97 6.72
N LYS A 15 -6.43 19.30 6.63
CA LYS A 15 -7.53 20.15 7.08
C LYS A 15 -8.86 19.77 6.41
N THR A 16 -8.84 19.57 5.09
CA THR A 16 -10.03 19.17 4.32
C THR A 16 -10.62 17.86 4.84
N ILE A 17 -9.78 16.84 5.12
CA ILE A 17 -10.29 15.56 5.65
C ILE A 17 -10.87 15.74 7.05
N GLN A 18 -10.17 16.43 7.94
CA GLN A 18 -10.66 16.62 9.32
C GLN A 18 -12.01 17.35 9.35
N GLU A 19 -12.18 18.40 8.53
CA GLU A 19 -13.42 19.20 8.51
C GLU A 19 -14.61 18.47 7.86
N ASN A 20 -14.37 17.62 6.86
CA ASN A 20 -15.46 16.93 6.15
C ASN A 20 -15.92 15.65 6.86
N PHE A 21 -15.04 15.00 7.64
CA PHE A 21 -15.31 13.67 8.21
C PHE A 21 -15.24 13.64 9.74
N ASP A 22 -14.96 14.77 10.39
CA ASP A 22 -14.84 14.90 11.85
C ASP A 22 -13.85 13.90 12.46
N VAL A 23 -12.70 13.74 11.79
CA VAL A 23 -11.61 12.86 12.24
C VAL A 23 -10.40 13.68 12.66
N LYS A 24 -9.69 13.23 13.69
CA LYS A 24 -8.41 13.85 14.11
C LYS A 24 -7.24 13.17 13.40
N ILE A 25 -6.38 13.95 12.74
CA ILE A 25 -5.18 13.46 12.06
C ILE A 25 -3.95 14.08 12.73
N ASP A 26 -3.30 13.31 13.60
CA ASP A 26 -2.11 13.81 14.32
C ASP A 26 -0.86 13.82 13.44
N HIS A 27 -0.69 12.81 12.58
CA HIS A 27 0.51 12.63 11.76
C HIS A 27 0.17 12.31 10.30
N VAL A 28 1.07 12.70 9.39
CA VAL A 28 0.96 12.42 7.95
C VAL A 28 2.29 11.86 7.45
N ALA A 29 2.24 10.70 6.82
CA ALA A 29 3.35 10.13 6.06
C ALA A 29 3.06 10.23 4.56
N VAL A 30 4.08 10.59 3.77
CA VAL A 30 4.00 10.60 2.31
C VAL A 30 5.11 9.73 1.78
N ILE A 31 4.75 8.77 0.93
CA ILE A 31 5.66 7.75 0.38
C ILE A 31 5.54 7.82 -1.14
N ASP A 32 6.67 7.90 -1.83
CA ASP A 32 6.73 7.82 -3.29
C ASP A 32 6.82 6.35 -3.75
N PHE A 33 6.81 6.11 -5.07
CA PHE A 33 6.85 4.74 -5.59
C PHE A 33 8.10 3.96 -5.18
N LYS A 34 9.27 4.62 -5.16
CA LYS A 34 10.52 3.97 -4.72
C LYS A 34 10.48 3.61 -3.24
N GLY A 35 9.95 4.50 -2.41
CA GLY A 35 9.74 4.26 -0.99
C GLY A 35 8.74 3.14 -0.74
N PHE A 36 7.68 3.05 -1.55
CA PHE A 36 6.68 1.98 -1.45
C PHE A 36 7.29 0.61 -1.76
N VAL A 37 8.02 0.48 -2.88
CA VAL A 37 8.72 -0.77 -3.24
C VAL A 37 9.64 -1.23 -2.11
N LYS A 38 10.50 -0.32 -1.62
CA LYS A 38 11.41 -0.61 -0.50
C LYS A 38 10.68 -1.00 0.78
N MET A 39 9.55 -0.35 1.08
CA MET A 39 8.75 -0.66 2.26
C MET A 39 8.16 -2.07 2.16
N VAL A 40 7.65 -2.46 1.00
CA VAL A 40 7.14 -3.82 0.77
C VAL A 40 8.26 -4.84 0.96
N ASP A 41 9.41 -4.64 0.29
CA ASP A 41 10.53 -5.59 0.37
C ASP A 41 11.14 -5.67 1.79
N LEU A 42 11.05 -4.60 2.57
CA LEU A 42 11.53 -4.57 3.96
C LEU A 42 10.56 -5.26 4.94
N LEU A 43 9.26 -4.97 4.83
CA LEU A 43 8.26 -5.46 5.78
C LEU A 43 7.77 -6.86 5.44
N ALA A 44 7.77 -7.22 4.16
CA ALA A 44 7.34 -8.51 3.64
C ALA A 44 8.44 -9.09 2.74
N PRO A 45 9.61 -9.47 3.29
CA PRO A 45 10.71 -10.00 2.50
C PRO A 45 10.34 -11.29 1.74
N GLU A 46 9.42 -12.09 2.30
CA GLU A 46 8.86 -13.29 1.67
C GLU A 46 7.80 -12.97 0.60
N GLY A 47 7.52 -11.69 0.35
CA GLY A 47 6.49 -11.23 -0.58
C GLY A 47 5.09 -11.15 0.05
N VAL A 48 4.13 -10.66 -0.75
CA VAL A 48 2.74 -10.46 -0.37
C VAL A 48 1.85 -11.36 -1.22
N ALA A 49 1.01 -12.16 -0.57
CA ALA A 49 0.11 -13.08 -1.25
C ALA A 49 -1.14 -12.35 -1.73
N VAL A 50 -1.39 -12.36 -3.04
CA VAL A 50 -2.55 -11.70 -3.66
C VAL A 50 -3.18 -12.60 -4.72
N ASN A 51 -4.46 -12.39 -4.99
CA ASN A 51 -5.13 -12.98 -6.14
C ASN A 51 -5.03 -11.99 -7.32
N VAL A 52 -4.39 -12.40 -8.41
CA VAL A 52 -4.15 -11.56 -9.58
C VAL A 52 -4.95 -12.09 -10.76
N ASP A 53 -5.81 -11.26 -11.32
CA ASP A 53 -6.58 -11.61 -12.52
C ASP A 53 -5.73 -11.44 -13.78
N GLN A 54 -6.08 -12.19 -14.84
CA GLN A 54 -5.33 -12.18 -16.10
C GLN A 54 -5.25 -10.77 -16.72
N GLU A 55 -6.31 -9.99 -16.58
CA GLU A 55 -6.35 -8.60 -17.09
C GLU A 55 -5.29 -7.71 -16.45
N ILE A 56 -5.08 -7.84 -15.13
CA ILE A 56 -4.05 -7.08 -14.40
C ILE A 56 -2.66 -7.49 -14.88
N ILE A 57 -2.45 -8.79 -15.10
CA ILE A 57 -1.18 -9.34 -15.58
C ILE A 57 -0.83 -8.75 -16.94
N ASP A 58 -1.78 -8.76 -17.86
CA ASP A 58 -1.57 -8.31 -19.24
C ASP A 58 -1.36 -6.78 -19.31
N ASP A 59 -2.18 -6.00 -18.59
CA ASP A 59 -2.11 -4.53 -18.58
C ASP A 59 -0.84 -4.01 -17.89
N MET A 60 -0.49 -4.59 -16.75
CA MET A 60 0.61 -4.11 -15.91
C MET A 60 1.93 -4.86 -16.16
N SER A 61 1.92 -5.88 -17.02
CA SER A 61 3.06 -6.77 -17.29
C SER A 61 3.66 -7.32 -15.99
N ILE A 62 2.82 -7.92 -15.14
CA ILE A 62 3.24 -8.61 -13.91
C ILE A 62 3.73 -10.02 -14.29
N GLN A 63 4.83 -10.50 -13.71
CA GLN A 63 5.36 -11.83 -14.01
C GLN A 63 4.68 -12.89 -13.16
N ALA A 64 3.38 -13.06 -13.37
CA ALA A 64 2.51 -13.95 -12.58
C ALA A 64 1.59 -14.78 -13.48
N SER A 65 0.96 -15.80 -12.90
CA SER A 65 -0.16 -16.53 -13.52
C SER A 65 -1.48 -16.07 -12.92
N ALA A 66 -2.61 -16.19 -13.63
CA ALA A 66 -3.90 -15.87 -13.03
C ALA A 66 -4.15 -16.71 -11.76
N GLY A 67 -4.64 -16.08 -10.70
CA GLY A 67 -4.91 -16.72 -9.41
C GLY A 67 -3.99 -16.24 -8.29
N LYS A 68 -3.76 -17.11 -7.29
CA LYS A 68 -2.94 -16.79 -6.12
C LYS A 68 -1.45 -16.74 -6.49
N ASN A 69 -0.82 -15.60 -6.21
CA ASN A 69 0.60 -15.39 -6.40
C ASN A 69 1.21 -14.73 -5.16
N VAL A 70 2.52 -14.89 -5.01
CA VAL A 70 3.33 -14.13 -4.06
C VAL A 70 4.12 -13.12 -4.87
N LEU A 71 3.86 -11.84 -4.64
CA LEU A 71 4.48 -10.74 -5.38
C LEU A 71 5.40 -9.91 -4.48
N HIS A 72 6.43 -9.31 -5.06
CA HIS A 72 7.39 -8.44 -4.38
C HIS A 72 7.21 -6.96 -4.77
N GLY A 73 7.99 -6.05 -4.21
CA GLY A 73 7.73 -4.61 -4.20
C GLY A 73 7.31 -3.99 -5.54
N GLU A 74 8.03 -4.25 -6.63
CA GLU A 74 7.69 -3.72 -7.97
C GLU A 74 6.37 -4.29 -8.53
N GLU A 75 6.10 -5.57 -8.29
CA GLU A 75 4.89 -6.24 -8.76
C GLU A 75 3.68 -5.87 -7.90
N ILE A 76 3.86 -5.69 -6.59
CA ILE A 76 2.84 -5.15 -5.70
C ILE A 76 2.54 -3.68 -6.04
N LEU A 77 3.55 -2.88 -6.39
CA LEU A 77 3.33 -1.52 -6.87
C LEU A 77 2.47 -1.50 -8.14
N LYS A 78 2.72 -2.42 -9.07
CA LYS A 78 1.89 -2.60 -10.27
C LYS A 78 0.46 -2.99 -9.91
N TYR A 79 0.31 -4.01 -9.05
CA TYR A 79 -0.99 -4.52 -8.61
C TYR A 79 -1.89 -3.44 -8.01
N VAL A 80 -1.37 -2.63 -7.07
CA VAL A 80 -2.16 -1.58 -6.38
C VAL A 80 -2.42 -0.32 -7.23
N ARG A 81 -1.84 -0.25 -8.44
CA ARG A 81 -2.00 0.88 -9.37
C ARG A 81 -2.97 0.60 -10.50
N PHE A 82 -3.35 -0.64 -10.72
CA PHE A 82 -4.28 -1.04 -11.77
C PHE A 82 -5.68 -0.43 -11.55
N ARG A 83 -6.31 0.04 -12.64
CA ARG A 83 -7.61 0.73 -12.68
C ARG A 83 -8.45 0.43 -13.93
N HIS A 84 -7.95 -0.43 -14.82
CA HIS A 84 -8.55 -0.61 -16.14
C HIS A 84 -9.64 -1.69 -16.15
N ASP A 85 -10.08 -2.15 -14.97
CA ASP A 85 -11.26 -2.98 -14.75
C ASP A 85 -12.56 -2.16 -14.66
N ASP A 86 -13.69 -2.86 -14.72
CA ASP A 86 -15.03 -2.28 -14.55
C ASP A 86 -15.22 -1.59 -13.19
N GLU A 87 -14.48 -2.01 -12.16
CA GLU A 87 -14.50 -1.43 -10.81
C GLU A 87 -13.61 -0.19 -10.67
N SER A 88 -12.68 0.01 -11.60
CA SER A 88 -11.74 1.12 -11.72
C SER A 88 -11.12 1.59 -10.39
N ASP A 89 -11.67 2.66 -9.80
CA ASP A 89 -11.16 3.25 -8.56
C ASP A 89 -11.59 2.49 -7.31
N PHE A 90 -12.73 1.79 -7.34
CA PHE A 90 -13.18 0.97 -6.22
C PHE A 90 -12.29 -0.26 -6.06
N GLY A 91 -12.08 -1.01 -7.16
CA GLY A 91 -11.16 -2.15 -7.17
C GLY A 91 -9.74 -1.75 -6.80
N ARG A 92 -9.26 -0.57 -7.25
CA ARG A 92 -7.95 -0.05 -6.82
C ARG A 92 -7.88 0.18 -5.32
N VAL A 93 -8.90 0.80 -4.73
CA VAL A 93 -8.95 1.07 -3.28
C VAL A 93 -8.97 -0.26 -2.50
N GLU A 94 -9.69 -1.26 -2.97
CA GLU A 94 -9.73 -2.59 -2.36
C GLU A 94 -8.35 -3.24 -2.34
N ARG A 95 -7.67 -3.30 -3.49
CA ARG A 95 -6.30 -3.84 -3.60
C ARG A 95 -5.31 -3.08 -2.70
N GLN A 96 -5.44 -1.76 -2.59
CA GLN A 96 -4.63 -0.94 -1.69
C GLN A 96 -4.88 -1.27 -0.22
N GLN A 97 -6.14 -1.51 0.17
CA GLN A 97 -6.49 -1.90 1.53
C GLN A 97 -5.99 -3.31 1.86
N GLU A 98 -6.14 -4.27 0.94
CA GLU A 98 -5.64 -5.64 1.08
C GLU A 98 -4.14 -5.65 1.40
N VAL A 99 -3.34 -4.99 0.55
CA VAL A 99 -1.88 -4.90 0.74
C VAL A 99 -1.53 -4.19 2.05
N MET A 100 -2.23 -3.10 2.39
CA MET A 100 -1.99 -2.37 3.65
C MET A 100 -2.23 -3.24 4.89
N VAL A 101 -3.27 -4.07 4.89
CA VAL A 101 -3.57 -4.99 6.01
C VAL A 101 -2.48 -6.06 6.16
N GLN A 102 -1.98 -6.60 5.05
CA GLN A 102 -0.90 -7.57 5.07
C GLN A 102 0.42 -6.95 5.58
N LEU A 103 0.80 -5.77 5.07
CA LEU A 103 1.99 -5.04 5.53
C LEU A 103 1.89 -4.66 7.01
N LYS A 104 0.72 -4.23 7.48
CA LYS A 104 0.47 -3.98 8.91
C LYS A 104 0.73 -5.25 9.74
N THR A 105 0.23 -6.39 9.29
CA THR A 105 0.39 -7.67 9.98
C THR A 105 1.86 -8.08 10.04
N ALA A 106 2.57 -7.97 8.91
CA ALA A 106 4.00 -8.28 8.84
C ALA A 106 4.83 -7.37 9.76
N PHE A 107 4.53 -6.07 9.77
CA PHE A 107 5.17 -5.09 10.66
C PHE A 107 4.96 -5.41 12.15
N ILE A 108 3.73 -5.72 12.56
CA ILE A 108 3.41 -6.06 13.95
C ILE A 108 4.17 -7.33 14.37
N ASN A 109 4.22 -8.34 13.51
CA ASN A 109 4.95 -9.58 13.77
C ASN A 109 6.45 -9.32 13.92
N GLN A 110 7.03 -8.47 13.06
CA GLN A 110 8.45 -8.12 13.10
C GLN A 110 8.81 -7.38 14.40
N ILE A 111 8.04 -6.37 14.81
CA ILE A 111 8.31 -5.63 16.06
C ILE A 111 8.09 -6.51 17.30
N SER A 112 7.12 -7.41 17.24
CA SER A 112 6.81 -8.32 18.35
C SER A 112 7.80 -9.50 18.44
N SER A 113 8.66 -9.69 17.44
CA SER A 113 9.72 -10.70 17.45
C SER A 113 10.82 -10.36 18.46
N PHE A 114 11.59 -11.36 18.89
CA PHE A 114 12.72 -11.15 19.81
C PHE A 114 13.78 -10.20 19.22
N GLU A 115 14.10 -10.35 17.94
CA GLU A 115 15.04 -9.48 17.23
C GLU A 115 14.51 -8.05 17.14
N GLY A 116 13.21 -7.89 16.86
CA GLY A 116 12.54 -6.59 16.88
C GLY A 116 12.63 -5.92 18.24
N MET A 117 12.29 -6.63 19.31
CA MET A 117 12.38 -6.12 20.68
C MET A 117 13.83 -5.78 21.08
N ALA A 118 14.81 -6.60 20.69
CA ALA A 118 16.21 -6.35 20.98
C ALA A 118 16.75 -5.08 20.28
N ALA A 119 16.31 -4.81 19.04
CA ALA A 119 16.68 -3.61 18.31
C ALA A 119 16.18 -2.29 18.94
N PHE A 120 15.15 -2.35 19.80
CA PHE A 120 14.63 -1.18 20.54
C PHE A 120 15.31 -0.94 21.90
N LEU A 121 16.09 -1.91 22.40
CA LEU A 121 16.71 -1.86 23.73
C LEU A 121 18.20 -1.45 23.70
N VAL A 122 18.74 -1.15 22.52
CA VAL A 122 20.13 -0.70 22.29
C VAL A 122 20.10 0.70 21.68
#